data_AF-A0A652JY08-F1
#
_entry.id   AF-A0A652JY08-F1
#
_cell.length_a   1.000
_cell.length_b   1.000
_cell.length_c   1.000
_cell.angle_alpha   90.00
_cell.angle_beta   90.00
_cell.angle_gamma   90.00
#
_symmetry.space_group_name_H-M   'P 1'
#
loop_
_entity.id
_entity.type
_entity.pdbx_description
1 polymer ?
#
loop_
_entity_poly.entity_id
_entity_poly.type
_entity_poly.pdbx_seq_one_letter_code
_entity_poly.pdbx_strand_id
1 'polypeptide(L)'
;RGPRHRAPATPGDLLFHVRARRMDLCFELARLITESLGAAVTVVDEVHGFAYFDERDLLGFVDGSENPGGRVAAEATHVGDEDPGFRGGSYVVVQKYLHDMPAWDALTVEQQERAIGRGKASNVEMPDDVKPPDSHVALNTIVDEDGTTRQIFRANMPFGRIGGGEFGTYFIGYARTPAVTAREKSRMRSVLPGGSPRNMRRSMSSVTAGVRA
;
A
#
# COMPACT_ATOMS: atom_id res chain seq x y z
N ARG A 1 -16.04 -9.36 3.34
CA ARG A 1 -16.36 -8.25 4.29
C ARG A 1 -15.95 -8.72 5.69
N GLY A 2 -15.39 -7.88 6.56
CA GLY A 2 -15.07 -8.24 7.95
C GLY A 2 -16.10 -7.67 8.93
N PRO A 3 -16.09 -8.08 10.21
CA PRO A 3 -17.07 -7.65 11.21
C PRO A 3 -16.98 -6.16 11.55
N ARG A 4 -15.78 -5.55 11.47
CA ARG A 4 -15.54 -4.12 11.73
C ARG A 4 -15.10 -3.33 10.49
N HIS A 5 -14.19 -3.89 9.69
CA HIS A 5 -13.59 -3.18 8.56
C HIS A 5 -14.07 -3.69 7.20
N ARG A 6 -14.26 -2.76 6.26
CA ARG A 6 -14.64 -3.03 4.87
C ARG A 6 -13.56 -2.54 3.93
N ALA A 7 -13.22 -3.37 2.94
CA ALA A 7 -12.48 -2.98 1.75
C ALA A 7 -13.45 -3.16 0.58
N PRO A 8 -14.14 -2.09 0.14
CA PRO A 8 -15.04 -2.14 -1.00
C PRO A 8 -14.22 -2.11 -2.29
N ALA A 9 -14.75 -2.73 -3.34
CA ALA A 9 -14.27 -2.51 -4.70
C ALA A 9 -14.84 -1.18 -5.22
N THR A 10 -14.03 -0.42 -5.93
CA THR A 10 -14.40 0.83 -6.59
C THR A 10 -14.05 0.75 -8.08
N PRO A 11 -14.73 1.52 -8.95
CA PRO A 11 -14.42 1.53 -10.38
C PRO A 11 -12.96 1.89 -10.69
N GLY A 12 -12.45 1.43 -11.83
CA GLY A 12 -11.13 1.78 -12.35
C GLY A 12 -10.67 0.84 -13.45
N ASP A 13 -10.62 1.34 -14.69
CA ASP A 13 -10.22 0.55 -15.86
C ASP A 13 -8.73 0.76 -16.21
N LEU A 14 -8.21 1.97 -15.96
CA LEU A 14 -6.82 2.36 -16.21
C LEU A 14 -6.20 2.93 -14.93
N LEU A 15 -4.91 2.64 -14.72
CA LEU A 15 -4.10 3.21 -13.65
C LEU A 15 -2.82 3.82 -14.23
N PHE A 16 -2.59 5.09 -13.92
CA PHE A 16 -1.31 5.74 -14.17
C PHE A 16 -0.59 5.97 -12.83
N HIS A 17 0.42 5.17 -12.55
CA HIS A 17 1.30 5.38 -11.39
C HIS A 17 2.55 6.15 -11.84
N VAL A 18 2.53 7.47 -11.65
CA VAL A 18 3.60 8.37 -12.08
C VAL A 18 4.48 8.76 -10.89
N ARG A 19 5.79 8.62 -11.04
CA ARG A 19 6.78 8.99 -10.00
C ARG A 19 7.91 9.79 -10.61
N ALA A 20 8.32 10.84 -9.91
CA ALA A 20 9.50 11.65 -10.23
C ALA A 20 10.05 12.28 -8.94
N ARG A 21 11.27 12.82 -9.01
CA ARG A 21 11.88 13.56 -7.89
C ARG A 21 11.24 14.92 -7.65
N ARG A 22 10.42 15.41 -8.59
CA ARG A 22 9.73 16.70 -8.52
C ARG A 22 8.29 16.53 -8.98
N MET A 23 7.36 17.16 -8.28
CA MET A 23 5.92 17.03 -8.54
C MET A 23 5.50 17.65 -9.87
N ASP A 24 6.16 18.72 -10.31
CA ASP A 24 5.86 19.36 -11.59
C ASP A 24 6.01 18.42 -12.79
N LEU A 25 7.01 17.53 -12.77
CA LEU A 25 7.18 16.51 -13.81
C LEU A 25 6.05 15.48 -13.80
N CYS A 26 5.62 15.04 -12.61
CA CYS A 26 4.48 14.13 -12.48
C CYS A 26 3.19 14.79 -13.00
N PHE A 27 2.97 16.04 -12.62
CA PHE A 27 1.80 16.80 -12.97
C PHE A 27 1.72 17.07 -14.48
N GLU A 28 2.83 17.49 -15.11
CA GLU A 28 2.86 17.74 -16.55
C GLU A 28 2.64 16.45 -17.36
N LEU A 29 3.24 15.34 -16.95
CA LEU A 29 2.98 14.06 -17.61
C LEU A 29 1.52 13.61 -17.46
N ALA A 30 0.94 13.74 -16.26
CA ALA A 30 -0.47 13.43 -16.04
C ALA A 30 -1.38 14.31 -16.92
N ARG A 31 -1.09 15.62 -17.01
CA ARG A 31 -1.81 16.57 -17.87
C ARG A 31 -1.77 16.13 -19.34
N LEU A 32 -0.59 15.80 -19.87
CA LEU A 32 -0.41 15.34 -21.25
C LEU A 32 -1.15 14.03 -21.53
N ILE A 33 -1.12 13.07 -20.60
CA ILE A 33 -1.85 11.80 -20.72
C ILE A 33 -3.35 12.04 -20.77
N THR A 34 -3.88 12.84 -19.84
CA THR A 34 -5.33 13.12 -19.78
C THR A 34 -5.81 13.91 -20.99
N GLU A 35 -5.01 14.87 -21.48
CA GLU A 35 -5.32 15.62 -22.71
C GLU A 35 -5.37 14.69 -23.94
N SER A 36 -4.42 13.76 -24.05
CA SER A 36 -4.36 12.79 -25.15
C SER A 36 -5.54 11.81 -25.14
N LEU A 37 -5.95 11.33 -23.96
CA LEU A 37 -7.11 10.45 -23.81
C LEU A 37 -8.45 11.18 -24.01
N GLY A 38 -8.48 12.49 -23.71
CA GLY A 38 -9.63 13.36 -23.93
C GLY A 38 -10.92 12.81 -23.34
N ALA A 39 -12.00 12.86 -24.12
CA ALA A 39 -13.33 12.43 -23.69
C ALA A 39 -13.52 10.90 -23.60
N ALA A 40 -12.52 10.09 -23.97
CA ALA A 40 -12.62 8.63 -23.90
C ALA A 40 -12.53 8.09 -22.47
N VAL A 41 -12.07 8.91 -21.52
CA VAL A 41 -11.88 8.53 -20.12
C VAL A 41 -12.53 9.54 -19.17
N THR A 42 -12.72 9.13 -17.93
CA THR A 42 -13.08 10.03 -16.83
C THR A 42 -12.16 9.72 -15.65
N VAL A 43 -11.52 10.74 -15.09
CA VAL A 43 -10.70 10.58 -13.89
C VAL A 43 -11.62 10.36 -12.70
N VAL A 44 -11.52 9.19 -12.06
CA VAL A 44 -12.36 8.80 -10.91
C VAL A 44 -11.65 8.88 -9.56
N ASP A 45 -10.32 8.88 -9.56
CA ASP A 45 -9.48 9.18 -8.39
C ASP A 45 -8.16 9.78 -8.87
N GLU A 46 -7.70 10.82 -8.19
CA GLU A 46 -6.44 11.52 -8.45
C GLU A 46 -5.79 11.82 -7.09
N VAL A 47 -4.53 11.42 -6.94
CA VAL A 47 -3.79 11.62 -5.70
C VAL A 47 -2.37 12.05 -6.03
N HIS A 48 -1.98 13.21 -5.52
CA HIS A 48 -0.61 13.71 -5.59
C HIS A 48 0.08 13.38 -4.28
N GLY A 49 0.89 12.32 -4.31
CA GLY A 49 1.64 11.86 -3.15
C GLY A 49 2.95 12.63 -2.97
N PHE A 50 3.46 12.70 -1.74
CA PHE A 50 4.74 13.33 -1.43
C PHE A 50 5.56 12.47 -0.49
N ALA A 51 6.89 12.48 -0.64
CA ALA A 51 7.78 11.88 0.35
C ALA A 51 7.71 12.71 1.64
N TYR A 52 7.65 12.04 2.79
CA TYR A 52 7.52 12.70 4.08
C TYR A 52 8.71 12.35 4.96
N PHE A 53 9.52 13.36 5.27
CA PHE A 53 10.79 13.22 5.99
C PHE A 53 11.69 12.11 5.40
N ASP A 54 12.19 11.21 6.25
CA ASP A 54 13.05 10.07 5.98
C ASP A 54 12.24 8.84 5.53
N GLU A 55 11.41 8.99 4.49
CA GLU A 55 10.54 7.94 3.92
C GLU A 55 9.48 7.42 4.91
N ARG A 56 8.87 8.35 5.68
CA ARG A 56 7.82 8.03 6.64
C ARG A 56 6.42 8.13 6.02
N ASP A 57 5.50 7.39 6.60
CA ASP A 57 4.07 7.66 6.45
C ASP A 57 3.60 8.78 7.39
N LEU A 58 2.33 9.18 7.28
CA LEU A 58 1.75 10.20 8.16
C LEU A 58 1.48 9.69 9.59
N LEU A 59 1.57 8.39 9.85
CA LEU A 59 1.53 7.82 11.20
C LEU A 59 2.89 7.97 11.92
N GLY A 60 3.93 8.33 11.16
CA GLY A 60 5.27 8.64 11.62
C GLY A 60 6.21 7.42 11.63
N PHE A 61 5.89 6.35 10.91
CA PHE A 61 6.74 5.17 10.76
C PHE A 61 7.38 5.16 9.38
N VAL A 62 8.62 4.67 9.27
CA VAL A 62 9.26 4.46 7.98
C VAL A 62 8.47 3.41 7.19
N ASP A 63 8.10 3.73 5.95
CA ASP A 63 7.31 2.87 5.10
C ASP A 63 8.16 2.33 3.93
N GLY A 64 8.08 1.02 3.71
CA GLY A 64 8.82 0.33 2.64
C GLY A 64 10.16 -0.29 3.05
N SER A 65 10.48 -0.35 4.34
CA SER A 65 11.76 -0.90 4.84
C SER A 65 12.01 -2.35 4.44
N GLU A 66 10.98 -3.19 4.49
CA GLU A 66 11.04 -4.61 4.11
C GLU A 66 10.63 -4.85 2.65
N ASN A 67 10.70 -3.83 1.79
CA ASN A 67 10.49 -4.06 0.36
C ASN A 67 11.62 -4.95 -0.19
N PRO A 68 11.31 -5.94 -1.05
CA PRO A 68 12.34 -6.72 -1.70
C PRO A 68 13.22 -5.83 -2.58
N GLY A 69 14.52 -6.08 -2.57
CA GLY A 69 15.51 -5.36 -3.37
C GLY A 69 16.00 -6.15 -4.58
N GLY A 70 16.46 -5.45 -5.61
CA GLY A 70 17.15 -6.03 -6.77
C GLY A 70 16.39 -7.18 -7.44
N ARG A 71 17.07 -8.32 -7.64
CA ARG A 71 16.48 -9.52 -8.28
C ARG A 71 15.28 -10.07 -7.50
N VAL A 72 15.30 -10.01 -6.17
CA VAL A 72 14.20 -10.53 -5.34
C VAL A 72 12.93 -9.72 -5.59
N ALA A 73 13.05 -8.41 -5.84
CA ALA A 73 11.91 -7.58 -6.20
C ALA A 73 11.29 -8.07 -7.51
N ALA A 74 12.11 -8.26 -8.55
CA ALA A 74 11.64 -8.74 -9.85
C ALA A 74 10.97 -10.13 -9.76
N GLU A 75 11.49 -11.03 -8.94
CA GLU A 75 10.90 -12.36 -8.72
C GLU A 75 9.56 -12.28 -7.96
N ALA A 76 9.47 -11.35 -7.01
CA ALA A 76 8.24 -11.10 -6.26
C ALA A 76 7.16 -10.40 -7.09
N THR A 77 7.52 -9.59 -8.11
CA THR A 77 6.59 -8.71 -8.82
C THR A 77 6.28 -9.11 -10.26
N HIS A 78 7.22 -9.70 -10.99
CA HIS A 78 7.03 -9.95 -12.43
C HIS A 78 6.48 -11.35 -12.69
N VAL A 79 5.41 -11.41 -13.49
CA VAL A 79 4.90 -12.65 -14.08
C VAL A 79 6.02 -13.36 -14.85
N GLY A 80 6.21 -14.64 -14.55
CA GLY A 80 7.22 -15.50 -15.14
C GLY A 80 6.66 -16.52 -16.13
N ASP A 81 7.29 -17.68 -16.16
CA ASP A 81 6.98 -18.82 -17.02
C ASP A 81 5.62 -19.45 -16.71
N GLU A 82 5.04 -19.15 -15.55
CA GLU A 82 3.69 -19.59 -15.20
C GLU A 82 2.60 -18.99 -16.09
N ASP A 83 2.85 -17.83 -16.71
CA ASP A 83 1.96 -17.21 -17.69
C ASP A 83 2.77 -16.49 -18.78
N PRO A 84 3.30 -17.24 -19.77
CA PRO A 84 4.23 -16.70 -20.77
C PRO A 84 3.64 -15.58 -21.62
N GLY A 85 2.32 -15.52 -21.78
CA GLY A 85 1.63 -14.48 -22.55
C GLY A 85 1.71 -13.09 -21.90
N PHE A 86 1.91 -13.05 -20.58
CA PHE A 86 1.99 -11.82 -19.78
C PHE A 86 3.32 -11.67 -19.04
N ARG A 87 4.34 -12.46 -19.44
CA ARG A 87 5.68 -12.42 -18.84
C ARG A 87 6.22 -10.98 -18.77
N GLY A 88 6.75 -10.61 -17.61
CA GLY A 88 7.24 -9.25 -17.33
C GLY A 88 6.15 -8.28 -16.86
N GLY A 89 4.87 -8.64 -16.99
CA GLY A 89 3.76 -7.92 -16.38
C GLY A 89 3.70 -8.07 -14.86
N SER A 90 2.81 -7.34 -14.21
CA SER A 90 2.59 -7.42 -12.77
C SER A 90 1.11 -7.17 -12.41
N TYR A 91 0.69 -7.70 -11.27
CA TYR A 91 -0.61 -7.39 -10.69
C TYR A 91 -0.45 -6.26 -9.69
N VAL A 92 -1.25 -5.20 -9.83
CA VAL A 92 -1.22 -4.06 -8.92
C VAL A 92 -2.56 -3.84 -8.22
N VAL A 93 -2.49 -3.61 -6.92
CA VAL A 93 -3.64 -3.29 -6.08
C VAL A 93 -3.41 -1.92 -5.46
N VAL A 94 -4.37 -1.01 -5.62
CA VAL A 94 -4.34 0.30 -4.98
C VAL A 94 -5.44 0.43 -3.92
N GLN A 95 -5.12 1.12 -2.82
CA GLN A 95 -6.10 1.47 -1.79
C GLN A 95 -5.79 2.84 -1.21
N LYS A 96 -6.74 3.77 -1.33
CA LYS A 96 -6.65 5.07 -0.68
C LYS A 96 -7.10 4.95 0.76
N TYR A 97 -6.24 5.32 1.69
CA TYR A 97 -6.51 5.27 3.13
C TYR A 97 -6.52 6.67 3.72
N LEU A 98 -7.50 6.93 4.58
CA LEU A 98 -7.55 8.12 5.43
C LEU A 98 -7.39 7.68 6.88
N HIS A 99 -6.55 8.39 7.60
CA HIS A 99 -6.17 8.13 8.98
C HIS A 99 -6.93 9.07 9.92
N ASP A 100 -7.34 8.53 11.06
CA ASP A 100 -7.86 9.32 12.17
C ASP A 100 -6.68 9.71 13.07
N MET A 101 -6.06 10.83 12.73
CA MET A 101 -4.89 11.33 13.44
C MET A 101 -5.19 11.59 14.92
N PRO A 102 -6.32 12.21 15.32
CA PRO A 102 -6.66 12.36 16.74
C PRO A 102 -6.67 11.04 17.53
N ALA A 103 -7.26 9.98 16.98
CA ALA A 103 -7.25 8.68 17.64
C ALA A 103 -5.86 8.05 17.68
N TRP A 104 -5.07 8.21 16.61
CA TRP A 104 -3.70 7.70 16.54
C TRP A 104 -2.77 8.40 17.53
N ASP A 105 -2.83 9.73 17.60
CA ASP A 105 -1.97 10.56 18.43
C ASP A 105 -2.33 10.46 19.93
N ALA A 106 -3.51 9.94 20.26
CA ALA A 106 -3.89 9.62 21.63
C ALA A 106 -3.21 8.35 22.18
N LEU A 107 -2.64 7.52 21.33
CA LEU A 107 -1.88 6.33 21.73
C LEU A 107 -0.48 6.71 22.21
N THR A 108 0.06 5.98 23.18
CA THR A 108 1.49 6.09 23.50
C THR A 108 2.35 5.56 22.35
N VAL A 109 3.62 5.95 22.31
CA VAL A 109 4.56 5.47 21.28
C VAL A 109 4.64 3.93 21.31
N GLU A 110 4.70 3.32 22.49
CA GLU A 110 4.77 1.87 22.65
C GLU A 110 3.52 1.17 22.11
N GLN A 111 2.33 1.79 22.28
CA GLN A 111 1.09 1.27 21.71
C GLN A 111 1.10 1.34 20.18
N GLN A 112 1.58 2.45 19.61
CA GLN A 112 1.74 2.60 18.16
C GLN A 112 2.76 1.60 17.60
N GLU A 113 3.90 1.45 18.27
CA GLU A 113 4.95 0.48 17.91
C GLU A 113 4.44 -0.95 17.95
N ARG A 114 3.63 -1.33 18.95
CA ARG A 114 2.98 -2.65 19.01
C ARG A 114 1.96 -2.85 17.89
N ALA A 115 1.21 -1.81 17.52
CA ALA A 115 0.27 -1.87 16.42
C ALA A 115 0.98 -2.05 15.06
N ILE A 116 2.16 -1.46 14.88
CA ILE A 116 2.95 -1.60 13.65
C ILE A 116 3.82 -2.88 13.66
N GLY A 117 4.46 -3.19 14.78
CA GLY A 117 5.44 -4.28 14.94
C GLY A 117 6.90 -3.83 14.75
N ARG A 118 7.19 -2.53 14.83
CA ARG A 118 8.54 -1.94 14.71
C ARG A 118 8.70 -0.76 15.66
N GLY A 119 9.95 -0.41 16.00
CA GLY A 119 10.26 0.82 16.71
C GLY A 119 9.99 2.06 15.84
N LYS A 120 9.36 3.10 16.40
CA LYS A 120 8.91 4.27 15.64
C LYS A 120 10.09 5.13 15.17
N ALA A 121 11.01 5.46 16.07
CA ALA A 121 12.17 6.27 15.74
C ALA A 121 13.26 5.44 15.03
N SER A 122 13.59 4.26 15.58
CA SER A 122 14.70 3.42 15.12
C SER A 122 14.38 2.60 13.87
N ASN A 123 13.09 2.40 13.57
CA ASN A 123 12.62 1.51 12.51
C ASN A 123 13.12 0.05 12.64
N VAL A 124 13.51 -0.38 13.83
CA VAL A 124 13.95 -1.76 14.08
C VAL A 124 12.72 -2.65 14.25
N GLU A 125 12.68 -3.78 13.55
CA GLU A 125 11.61 -4.76 13.70
C GLU A 125 11.59 -5.38 15.10
N MET A 126 10.40 -5.57 15.67
CA MET A 126 10.28 -6.28 16.95
C MET A 126 10.70 -7.75 16.79
N PRO A 127 11.41 -8.32 17.79
CA PRO A 127 11.65 -9.77 17.84
C PRO A 127 10.35 -10.57 17.78
N ASP A 128 10.37 -11.74 17.15
CA ASP A 128 9.15 -12.54 16.91
C ASP A 128 8.45 -13.02 18.18
N ASP A 129 9.18 -13.19 19.28
CA ASP A 129 8.64 -13.56 20.60
C ASP A 129 7.97 -12.38 21.33
N VAL A 130 8.23 -11.14 20.90
CA VAL A 130 7.65 -9.91 21.46
C VAL A 130 6.58 -9.30 20.54
N LYS A 131 6.73 -9.48 19.23
CA LYS A 131 5.89 -8.90 18.19
C LYS A 131 4.44 -9.39 18.33
N PRO A 132 3.46 -8.49 18.50
CA PRO A 132 2.07 -8.90 18.58
C PRO A 132 1.61 -9.63 17.30
N PRO A 133 0.88 -10.75 17.41
CA PRO A 133 0.41 -11.51 16.24
C PRO A 133 -0.61 -10.73 15.39
N ASP A 134 -1.19 -9.67 15.95
CA ASP A 134 -2.11 -8.74 15.32
C ASP A 134 -1.45 -7.43 14.84
N SER A 135 -0.13 -7.31 14.96
CA SER A 135 0.61 -6.17 14.42
C SER A 135 0.58 -6.12 12.89
N HIS A 136 0.76 -4.93 12.32
CA HIS A 136 0.79 -4.73 10.88
C HIS A 136 1.85 -5.63 10.19
N VAL A 137 3.07 -5.69 10.75
CA VAL A 137 4.13 -6.56 10.23
C VAL A 137 3.69 -8.03 10.27
N ALA A 138 3.25 -8.54 11.43
CA ALA A 138 2.87 -9.95 11.55
C ALA A 138 1.73 -10.36 10.60
N LEU A 139 0.74 -9.48 10.39
CA LEU A 139 -0.39 -9.76 9.51
C LEU A 139 -0.03 -9.74 8.02
N ASN A 140 1.02 -9.00 7.63
CA ASN A 140 1.50 -8.93 6.25
C ASN A 140 2.66 -9.89 5.96
N THR A 141 3.26 -10.53 6.97
CA THR A 141 4.23 -11.61 6.74
C THR A 141 3.50 -12.89 6.28
N ILE A 142 3.63 -13.19 4.99
CA ILE A 142 3.04 -14.38 4.37
C ILE A 142 4.12 -15.45 4.17
N VAL A 143 3.96 -16.58 4.84
CA VAL A 143 4.81 -17.77 4.66
C VAL A 143 3.93 -18.92 4.18
N ASP A 144 4.39 -19.61 3.15
CA ASP A 144 3.76 -20.82 2.62
C ASP A 144 4.15 -22.07 3.42
N GLU A 145 3.48 -23.19 3.18
CA GLU A 145 3.70 -24.45 3.90
C GLU A 145 5.12 -25.00 3.73
N ASP A 146 5.78 -24.68 2.61
CA ASP A 146 7.16 -25.04 2.32
C ASP A 146 8.21 -24.10 2.98
N GLY A 147 7.75 -23.12 3.78
CA GLY A 147 8.61 -22.13 4.43
C GLY A 147 8.97 -20.93 3.54
N THR A 148 8.48 -20.87 2.30
CA THR A 148 8.75 -19.74 1.40
C THR A 148 8.00 -18.49 1.85
N THR A 149 8.75 -17.42 2.14
CA THR A 149 8.15 -16.09 2.37
C THR A 149 7.70 -15.48 1.05
N ARG A 150 6.41 -15.18 0.95
CA ARG A 150 5.83 -14.44 -0.17
C ARG A 150 5.87 -12.95 0.14
N GLN A 151 6.31 -12.18 -0.85
CA GLN A 151 6.49 -10.74 -0.73
C GLN A 151 5.73 -10.02 -1.84
N ILE A 152 5.42 -8.75 -1.57
CA ILE A 152 4.97 -7.78 -2.56
C ILE A 152 5.93 -6.60 -2.56
N PHE A 153 5.97 -5.84 -3.65
CA PHE A 153 6.66 -4.56 -3.67
C PHE A 153 5.67 -3.43 -3.45
N ARG A 154 5.88 -2.62 -2.41
CA ARG A 154 5.01 -1.49 -2.06
C ARG A 154 5.66 -0.17 -2.45
N ALA A 155 4.87 0.75 -2.98
CA ALA A 155 5.31 2.10 -3.29
C ALA A 155 4.33 3.13 -2.70
N ASN A 156 4.00 2.92 -1.42
CA ASN A 156 3.04 3.76 -0.69
C ASN A 156 3.50 5.22 -0.71
N MET A 157 2.53 6.14 -0.80
CA MET A 157 2.81 7.57 -0.69
C MET A 157 1.84 8.25 0.28
N PRO A 158 2.35 9.07 1.22
CA PRO A 158 1.57 10.07 1.93
C PRO A 158 0.80 10.98 0.98
N PHE A 159 -0.42 11.34 1.35
CA PHE A 159 -1.19 12.42 0.73
C PHE A 159 -2.08 13.10 1.78
N GLY A 160 -2.54 14.32 1.50
CA GLY A 160 -3.46 14.97 2.42
C GLY A 160 -3.86 16.38 2.02
N ARG A 161 -4.78 16.93 2.82
CA ARG A 161 -5.28 18.30 2.71
C ARG A 161 -5.52 18.84 4.11
N ILE A 162 -4.57 19.66 4.60
CA ILE A 162 -4.59 20.20 5.98
C ILE A 162 -5.90 20.90 6.31
N GLY A 163 -6.38 21.81 5.46
CA GLY A 163 -7.64 22.53 5.69
C GLY A 163 -8.89 21.64 5.65
N GLY A 164 -8.80 20.42 5.11
CA GLY A 164 -9.86 19.42 5.10
C GLY A 164 -9.73 18.37 6.20
N GLY A 165 -8.66 18.40 7.01
CA GLY A 165 -8.35 17.35 7.98
C GLY A 165 -8.07 15.99 7.34
N GLU A 166 -7.66 15.96 6.07
CA GLU A 166 -7.38 14.72 5.34
C GLU A 166 -5.89 14.37 5.48
N PHE A 167 -5.62 13.26 6.16
CA PHE A 167 -4.29 12.68 6.30
C PHE A 167 -4.39 11.24 5.84
N GLY A 168 -3.64 10.86 4.81
CA GLY A 168 -3.78 9.55 4.21
C GLY A 168 -2.50 8.91 3.71
N THR A 169 -2.61 7.61 3.47
CA THR A 169 -1.61 6.80 2.77
C THR A 169 -2.28 6.24 1.52
N TYR A 170 -1.69 6.49 0.36
CA TYR A 170 -2.09 5.81 -0.87
C TYR A 170 -1.29 4.51 -0.97
N PHE A 171 -1.91 3.40 -0.60
CA PHE A 171 -1.30 2.08 -0.76
C PHE A 171 -1.28 1.71 -2.24
N ILE A 172 -0.12 1.23 -2.69
CA ILE A 172 0.02 0.58 -3.99
C ILE A 172 1.01 -0.59 -3.83
N GLY A 173 0.55 -1.78 -4.18
CA GLY A 173 1.32 -3.02 -4.05
C GLY A 173 1.36 -3.79 -5.36
N TYR A 174 2.56 -4.16 -5.78
CA TYR A 174 2.85 -4.97 -6.96
C TYR A 174 3.21 -6.39 -6.56
N ALA A 175 2.72 -7.38 -7.31
CA ALA A 175 3.01 -8.79 -7.07
C ALA A 175 2.96 -9.58 -8.39
N ARG A 176 3.74 -10.67 -8.44
CA ARG A 176 3.71 -11.66 -9.53
C ARG A 176 2.33 -12.31 -9.66
N THR A 177 1.61 -12.46 -8.55
CA THR A 177 0.25 -13.02 -8.50
C THR A 177 -0.62 -12.20 -7.56
N PRO A 178 -1.90 -11.94 -7.88
CA PRO A 178 -2.79 -11.19 -7.01
C PRO A 178 -3.11 -11.94 -5.71
N ALA A 179 -2.85 -13.25 -5.65
CA ALA A 179 -3.14 -14.09 -4.49
C ALA A 179 -2.35 -13.66 -3.23
N VAL A 180 -1.10 -13.22 -3.38
CA VAL A 180 -0.26 -12.79 -2.25
C VAL A 180 -0.86 -11.54 -1.61
N THR A 181 -1.08 -10.49 -2.41
CA THR A 181 -1.71 -9.25 -1.94
C THR A 181 -3.11 -9.51 -1.37
N ALA A 182 -3.90 -10.38 -2.00
CA ALA A 182 -5.23 -10.75 -1.49
C ALA A 182 -5.17 -11.44 -0.11
N ARG A 183 -4.17 -12.31 0.12
CA ARG A 183 -3.94 -12.98 1.41
C ARG A 183 -3.57 -11.98 2.50
N GLU A 184 -2.65 -11.05 2.23
CA GLU A 184 -2.33 -9.93 3.13
C GLU A 184 -3.58 -9.11 3.48
N LYS A 185 -4.36 -8.69 2.47
CA LYS A 185 -5.59 -7.91 2.70
C LYS A 185 -6.67 -8.70 3.44
N SER A 186 -6.66 -10.03 3.36
CA SER A 186 -7.57 -10.89 4.10
C SER A 186 -7.20 -10.94 5.58
N ARG A 187 -5.92 -11.19 5.91
CA ARG A 187 -5.41 -11.24 7.28
C ARG A 187 -5.60 -9.92 8.03
N MET A 188 -5.32 -8.79 7.38
CA MET A 188 -5.56 -7.46 7.96
C MET A 188 -7.05 -7.14 8.20
N ARG A 189 -7.97 -7.93 7.66
CA ARG A 189 -9.42 -7.73 7.86
C ARG A 189 -9.95 -8.52 9.06
N SER A 190 -9.28 -9.59 9.43
CA SER A 190 -9.72 -10.53 10.49
C SER A 190 -9.30 -10.10 11.90
N VAL A 191 -8.29 -9.25 12.05
CA VAL A 191 -7.71 -8.95 13.37
C VAL A 191 -7.44 -7.46 13.51
N LEU A 192 -8.11 -6.81 14.47
CA LEU A 192 -7.65 -5.60 15.19
C LEU A 192 -8.46 -5.48 16.51
N PRO A 193 -7.88 -5.76 17.69
CA PRO A 193 -8.43 -5.41 19.00
C PRO A 193 -7.67 -4.25 19.66
N GLY A 194 -8.39 -3.19 20.03
CA GLY A 194 -7.89 -2.11 20.91
C GLY A 194 -8.08 -0.71 20.34
N GLY A 195 -9.27 -0.13 20.54
CA GLY A 195 -9.59 1.26 20.19
C GLY A 195 -10.22 1.43 18.81
N SER A 196 -11.56 1.39 18.73
CA SER A 196 -12.30 1.92 17.57
C SER A 196 -12.19 3.46 17.60
N PRO A 197 -11.97 4.17 16.47
CA PRO A 197 -13.08 4.44 15.55
C PRO A 197 -12.96 3.89 14.12
N ARG A 198 -14.00 4.19 13.35
CA ARG A 198 -14.37 3.77 11.98
C ARG A 198 -13.36 4.24 10.92
N ASN A 199 -12.11 3.80 10.96
CA ASN A 199 -11.04 4.57 10.31
C ASN A 199 -10.43 3.86 9.12
N MET A 200 -11.16 3.85 8.00
CA MET A 200 -10.58 3.81 6.66
C MET A 200 -11.73 3.82 5.65
N ARG A 201 -11.90 4.94 4.93
CA ARG A 201 -12.68 4.94 3.70
C ARG A 201 -11.81 4.29 2.62
N ARG A 202 -11.87 2.97 2.53
CA ARG A 202 -11.12 2.20 1.53
C ARG A 202 -11.78 2.40 0.17
N SER A 203 -11.05 2.84 -0.85
CA SER A 203 -11.33 2.47 -2.24
C SER A 203 -10.41 1.30 -2.59
N MET A 204 -10.85 0.37 -3.44
CA MET A 204 -9.99 -0.70 -3.94
C MET A 204 -10.24 -0.81 -5.43
N SER A 205 -9.24 -0.43 -6.20
CA SER A 205 -9.22 -0.69 -7.63
C SER A 205 -8.07 -1.67 -7.86
N SER A 206 -8.38 -2.86 -8.36
CA SER A 206 -7.39 -3.80 -8.86
C SER A 206 -7.22 -3.52 -10.34
N VAL A 207 -6.02 -3.09 -10.75
CA VAL A 207 -5.70 -2.94 -12.17
C VAL A 207 -4.62 -3.96 -12.48
N THR A 208 -4.82 -4.78 -13.50
CA THR A 208 -3.76 -5.62 -14.03
C THR A 208 -2.97 -4.77 -15.02
N ALA A 209 -1.72 -4.43 -14.69
CA ALA A 209 -0.86 -3.67 -15.59
C ALA A 209 0.12 -4.64 -16.27
N GLY A 210 -0.28 -5.18 -17.42
CA GLY A 210 0.63 -5.82 -18.36
C GLY A 210 1.15 -4.76 -19.34
N VAL A 211 2.32 -4.19 -19.08
CA VAL A 211 3.00 -3.34 -20.09
C VAL A 211 3.78 -4.29 -21.00
N ARG A 212 3.33 -4.40 -22.24
CA ARG A 212 4.08 -5.05 -23.32
C ARG A 212 5.16 -4.07 -23.77
N ALA A 213 6.43 -4.40 -23.55
CA ALA A 213 7.54 -3.77 -24.26
C ALA A 213 7.73 -4.47 -25.62
#